data_AF-A0A5E8A4M0-F1
#
_entry.id   AF-A0A5E8A4M0-F1
#
_cell.length_a   1.000
_cell.length_b   1.000
_cell.length_c   1.000
_cell.angle_alpha   90.00
_cell.angle_beta   90.00
_cell.angle_gamma   90.00
#
_symmetry.space_group_name_H-M   'P 1'
#
loop_
_entity.id
_entity.type
_entity.pdbx_description
1 polymer ?
#
loop_
_entity_poly.entity_id
_entity_poly.type
_entity_poly.pdbx_seq_one_letter_code
_entity_poly.pdbx_strand_id
1 'polypeptide(L)'
;MVRVTIFGSMKHFLALLLFGLIACNTTPTTNTTENPGAISPSITKVKWRSLDTLDVAGFNADLIPGKPTVDVGVYFPSNFDSRFKKVTLPWLMESLRAAKEIYQPTGVQINLLWVKTGEVDPKHFSIQANEVPGIPETEYVNMYVHSRRHPAELTQHSLDAFNSIIEDAPDNKRTVYLVVLQDVFFPFLEVSEGRNWTMKSVRTGGLSFPGYSYCNTLPSNMRGVITITNLSTPERLRRTVAHELGHKVMNVSHEYKSTHPGHEVYADGGLMLYGDGEDIPSGEAGRWHLERLLLSPYLYKEDQNGNKIWNPDYKEGGHYYDPLYGDYVVRFDGAAPIDENW
;
A
#
# COMPACT_ATOMS: atom_id res chain seq x y z
N MET A 1 33.98 37.27 -74.48
CA MET A 1 34.52 38.25 -73.51
C MET A 1 35.18 37.52 -72.35
N VAL A 2 35.89 38.26 -71.49
CA VAL A 2 36.98 37.79 -70.60
C VAL A 2 36.52 36.84 -69.47
N ARG A 3 37.33 35.79 -69.19
CA ARG A 3 37.40 35.06 -67.91
C ARG A 3 38.39 35.76 -66.97
N VAL A 4 38.14 35.77 -65.65
CA VAL A 4 39.21 35.87 -64.63
C VAL A 4 38.89 34.93 -63.47
N THR A 5 39.92 34.26 -62.92
CA THR A 5 39.87 33.42 -61.71
C THR A 5 41.09 33.73 -60.85
N ILE A 6 40.88 34.16 -59.60
CA ILE A 6 41.91 34.39 -58.54
C ILE A 6 41.21 34.01 -57.22
N PHE A 7 41.58 33.04 -56.35
CA PHE A 7 42.83 32.34 -55.96
C PHE A 7 43.70 33.07 -54.91
N GLY A 8 43.81 32.50 -53.70
CA GLY A 8 44.75 32.93 -52.64
C GLY A 8 44.15 33.01 -51.22
N SER A 9 44.95 32.93 -50.13
CA SER A 9 45.69 31.77 -49.59
C SER A 9 46.34 32.16 -48.23
N MET A 10 46.52 31.20 -47.31
CA MET A 10 47.50 31.20 -46.19
C MET A 10 47.41 32.32 -45.12
N LYS A 11 47.16 32.05 -43.83
CA LYS A 11 47.94 31.30 -42.78
C LYS A 11 48.74 32.25 -41.84
N HIS A 12 49.11 31.69 -40.67
CA HIS A 12 49.91 32.23 -39.56
C HIS A 12 49.07 32.97 -38.49
N PHE A 13 48.96 32.45 -37.26
CA PHE A 13 49.96 32.37 -36.17
C PHE A 13 50.26 33.74 -35.51
N LEU A 14 49.80 33.94 -34.27
CA LEU A 14 50.65 33.80 -33.08
C LEU A 14 49.76 33.73 -31.81
N ALA A 15 50.29 33.24 -30.69
CA ALA A 15 49.65 33.25 -29.37
C ALA A 15 50.65 33.63 -28.27
N LEU A 16 50.21 34.43 -27.29
CA LEU A 16 50.63 34.60 -25.88
C LEU A 16 49.71 35.72 -25.33
N LEU A 17 48.99 35.66 -24.20
CA LEU A 17 49.14 34.99 -22.90
C LEU A 17 50.17 35.68 -21.98
N LEU A 18 49.71 36.51 -21.02
CA LEU A 18 50.00 36.47 -19.56
C LEU A 18 49.53 37.74 -18.81
N PHE A 19 48.70 37.57 -17.76
CA PHE A 19 48.56 38.35 -16.49
C PHE A 19 48.27 39.88 -16.53
N GLY A 20 47.58 40.48 -15.53
CA GLY A 20 47.01 39.94 -14.29
C GLY A 20 46.36 41.03 -13.40
N LEU A 21 46.18 40.74 -12.10
CA LEU A 21 45.48 41.54 -11.06
C LEU A 21 43.94 41.54 -11.19
N ILE A 22 43.19 40.77 -10.38
CA ILE A 22 42.88 40.93 -8.93
C ILE A 22 41.90 42.07 -8.64
N ALA A 23 40.64 41.67 -8.37
CA ALA A 23 39.69 42.40 -7.55
C ALA A 23 38.84 41.36 -6.77
N CYS A 24 38.89 41.37 -5.45
CA CYS A 24 38.12 40.45 -4.62
C CYS A 24 36.68 40.94 -4.49
N ASN A 25 35.70 40.05 -4.62
CA ASN A 25 34.35 40.25 -4.09
C ASN A 25 33.83 38.91 -3.57
N THR A 26 34.13 38.61 -2.31
CA THR A 26 33.63 37.44 -1.59
C THR A 26 32.20 37.69 -1.15
N THR A 27 31.23 37.17 -1.91
CA THR A 27 29.86 36.98 -1.43
C THR A 27 29.92 36.14 -0.13
N PRO A 28 29.22 36.50 0.95
CA PRO A 28 29.31 35.76 2.19
C PRO A 28 28.68 34.37 2.03
N THR A 29 29.51 33.33 2.06
CA THR A 29 29.04 31.96 2.26
C THR A 29 28.34 31.90 3.61
N THR A 30 27.01 31.77 3.60
CA THR A 30 26.27 31.40 4.80
C THR A 30 26.66 29.97 5.15
N ASN A 31 27.66 29.85 6.04
CA ASN A 31 27.99 28.60 6.70
C ASN A 31 26.81 28.21 7.59
N THR A 32 25.82 27.54 6.99
CA THR A 32 24.86 26.73 7.74
C THR A 32 25.68 25.67 8.45
N THR A 33 25.90 25.84 9.75
CA THR A 33 26.66 24.89 10.55
C THR A 33 25.87 23.58 10.61
N GLU A 34 26.18 22.64 9.71
CA GLU A 34 25.68 21.27 9.77
C GLU A 34 26.07 20.70 11.14
N ASN A 35 25.10 20.62 12.03
CA ASN A 35 25.32 20.24 13.42
C ASN A 35 25.50 18.72 13.48
N PRO A 36 26.71 18.16 13.69
CA PRO A 36 26.97 16.72 13.49
C PRO A 36 26.37 15.83 14.58
N GLY A 37 25.52 16.41 15.45
CA GLY A 37 24.78 15.76 16.52
C GLY A 37 23.26 15.91 16.40
N ALA A 38 22.72 16.21 15.21
CA ALA A 38 21.31 16.04 14.92
C ALA A 38 20.95 14.54 14.86
N ILE A 39 20.93 13.89 16.02
CA ILE A 39 20.48 12.51 16.18
C ILE A 39 18.99 12.49 15.82
N SER A 40 18.64 11.98 14.64
CA SER A 40 17.25 11.64 14.31
C SER A 40 16.68 10.80 15.45
N PRO A 41 15.61 11.23 16.12
CA PRO A 41 15.17 10.64 17.38
C PRO A 41 14.91 9.15 17.17
N SER A 42 15.69 8.30 17.85
CA SER A 42 15.66 6.86 17.65
C SER A 42 14.27 6.33 17.97
N ILE A 43 13.55 5.85 16.95
CA ILE A 43 12.16 5.42 17.07
C ILE A 43 12.09 4.23 18.04
N THR A 44 11.51 4.47 19.21
CA THR A 44 11.35 3.44 20.25
C THR A 44 10.42 2.34 19.73
N LYS A 45 10.96 1.14 19.52
CA LYS A 45 10.19 -0.08 19.23
C LYS A 45 9.26 -0.42 20.41
N VAL A 46 8.03 -0.79 20.11
CA VAL A 46 7.05 -1.28 21.09
C VAL A 46 7.52 -2.62 21.67
N LYS A 47 7.37 -2.79 22.99
CA LYS A 47 7.71 -4.04 23.68
C LYS A 47 6.53 -4.99 23.65
N TRP A 48 6.47 -5.81 22.61
CA TRP A 48 5.42 -6.81 22.44
C TRP A 48 5.63 -8.06 23.30
N ARG A 49 4.51 -8.67 23.70
CA ARG A 49 4.43 -10.04 24.22
C ARG A 49 3.32 -10.79 23.49
N SER A 50 3.46 -12.10 23.34
CA SER A 50 2.38 -12.96 22.86
C SER A 50 1.18 -12.96 23.81
N LEU A 51 -0.01 -13.23 23.27
CA LEU A 51 -1.21 -13.49 24.05
C LEU A 51 -1.42 -14.99 24.23
N ASP A 52 -0.76 -15.57 25.24
CA ASP A 52 -0.77 -17.00 25.57
C ASP A 52 -2.18 -17.55 25.93
N THR A 53 -3.17 -16.66 26.08
CA THR A 53 -4.59 -16.99 26.29
C THR A 53 -5.34 -17.33 25.00
N LEU A 54 -4.71 -17.22 23.83
CA LEU A 54 -5.31 -17.55 22.53
C LEU A 54 -4.72 -18.85 21.99
N ASP A 55 -5.60 -19.81 21.71
CA ASP A 55 -5.23 -21.05 21.03
C ASP A 55 -5.01 -20.83 19.52
N VAL A 56 -3.81 -20.36 19.17
CA VAL A 56 -3.36 -20.18 17.79
C VAL A 56 -3.26 -21.52 17.06
N ALA A 57 -2.91 -22.61 17.76
CA ALA A 57 -2.84 -23.95 17.17
C ALA A 57 -4.23 -24.45 16.78
N GLY A 58 -5.23 -24.32 17.66
CA GLY A 58 -6.64 -24.60 17.38
C GLY A 58 -7.24 -23.69 16.30
N PHE A 59 -6.84 -22.42 16.22
CA PHE A 59 -7.23 -21.54 15.12
C PHE A 59 -6.70 -22.02 13.75
N ASN A 60 -5.54 -22.67 13.73
CA ASN A 60 -4.87 -23.19 12.52
C ASN A 60 -5.09 -24.70 12.28
N ALA A 61 -5.95 -25.38 13.05
CA ALA A 61 -6.11 -26.85 13.01
C ALA A 61 -6.72 -27.41 11.70
N ASP A 62 -7.16 -26.54 10.81
CA ASP A 62 -7.72 -26.79 9.47
C ASP A 62 -6.72 -26.51 8.32
N LEU A 63 -5.48 -26.12 8.63
CA LEU A 63 -4.42 -25.96 7.61
C LEU A 63 -4.05 -27.31 6.99
N ILE A 64 -3.88 -27.31 5.66
CA ILE A 64 -3.58 -28.51 4.86
C ILE A 64 -2.28 -28.25 4.09
N PRO A 65 -1.19 -28.99 4.37
CA PRO A 65 0.10 -28.81 3.71
C PRO A 65 0.01 -28.81 2.18
N GLY A 66 0.82 -27.95 1.54
CA GLY A 66 0.86 -27.77 0.10
C GLY A 66 -0.27 -26.91 -0.51
N LYS A 67 -1.29 -26.51 0.25
CA LYS A 67 -2.24 -25.47 -0.20
C LYS A 67 -1.59 -24.08 -0.21
N PRO A 68 -2.10 -23.12 -1.02
CA PRO A 68 -1.67 -21.73 -0.94
C PRO A 68 -2.09 -21.12 0.40
N THR A 69 -1.16 -20.52 1.13
CA THR A 69 -1.38 -20.01 2.48
C THR A 69 -0.81 -18.61 2.63
N VAL A 70 -1.55 -17.70 3.26
CA VAL A 70 -1.06 -16.39 3.71
C VAL A 70 -0.75 -16.42 5.21
N ASP A 71 0.41 -15.88 5.58
CA ASP A 71 0.77 -15.64 6.98
C ASP A 71 0.18 -14.31 7.47
N VAL A 72 -0.51 -14.34 8.62
CA VAL A 72 -1.05 -13.14 9.27
C VAL A 72 -0.52 -13.03 10.70
N GLY A 73 0.08 -11.90 11.05
CA GLY A 73 0.39 -11.49 12.42
C GLY A 73 -0.54 -10.37 12.90
N VAL A 74 -0.85 -10.31 14.20
CA VAL A 74 -1.79 -9.33 14.77
C VAL A 74 -1.16 -8.53 15.91
N TYR A 75 -1.07 -7.22 15.75
CA TYR A 75 -0.65 -6.28 16.80
C TYR A 75 -1.88 -5.63 17.44
N PHE A 76 -2.14 -5.95 18.71
CA PHE A 76 -3.27 -5.44 19.49
C PHE A 76 -2.78 -4.63 20.71
N PRO A 77 -2.70 -3.29 20.63
CA PRO A 77 -2.24 -2.44 21.73
C PRO A 77 -3.05 -2.64 23.03
N SER A 78 -2.37 -2.60 24.18
CA SER A 78 -3.00 -2.83 25.49
C SER A 78 -3.52 -1.57 26.18
N ASN A 79 -3.23 -0.38 25.65
CA ASN A 79 -3.35 0.91 26.34
C ASN A 79 -4.22 1.96 25.64
N PHE A 80 -5.11 1.55 24.73
CA PHE A 80 -6.09 2.44 24.09
C PHE A 80 -6.95 3.23 25.08
N ASP A 81 -7.52 4.35 24.62
CA ASP A 81 -8.49 5.14 25.38
C ASP A 81 -9.66 4.26 25.85
N SER A 82 -10.09 4.41 27.11
CA SER A 82 -11.19 3.61 27.70
C SER A 82 -12.56 3.78 27.02
N ARG A 83 -12.68 4.74 26.09
CA ARG A 83 -13.85 4.96 25.22
C ARG A 83 -13.74 4.28 23.86
N PHE A 84 -12.55 3.84 23.44
CA PHE A 84 -12.38 3.08 22.21
C PHE A 84 -12.93 1.66 22.39
N LYS A 85 -14.08 1.42 21.76
CA LYS A 85 -14.82 0.14 21.81
C LYS A 85 -15.24 -0.35 20.43
N LYS A 86 -14.60 0.17 19.38
CA LYS A 86 -14.89 -0.18 17.98
C LYS A 86 -14.26 -1.50 17.54
N VAL A 87 -13.13 -1.87 18.15
CA VAL A 87 -12.43 -3.14 17.96
C VAL A 87 -12.24 -3.77 19.34
N THR A 88 -12.53 -5.07 19.44
CA THR A 88 -12.20 -5.88 20.61
C THR A 88 -11.44 -7.11 20.14
N LEU A 89 -10.64 -7.73 21.02
CA LEU A 89 -9.91 -8.95 20.65
C LEU A 89 -10.84 -10.10 20.22
N PRO A 90 -11.98 -10.38 20.91
CA PRO A 90 -12.96 -11.36 20.43
C PRO A 90 -13.47 -11.05 19.02
N TRP A 91 -13.86 -9.80 18.73
CA TRP A 91 -14.34 -9.39 17.41
C TRP A 91 -13.28 -9.50 16.31
N LEU A 92 -12.01 -9.20 16.62
CA LEU A 92 -10.92 -9.36 15.66
C LEU A 92 -10.67 -10.84 15.34
N MET A 93 -10.72 -11.72 16.35
CA MET A 93 -10.64 -13.17 16.16
C MET A 93 -11.86 -13.76 15.44
N GLU A 94 -13.03 -13.16 15.61
CA GLU A 94 -14.26 -13.50 14.86
C GLU A 94 -14.15 -13.08 13.39
N SER A 95 -13.70 -11.85 13.11
CA SER A 95 -13.45 -11.36 11.75
C SER A 95 -12.36 -12.16 11.02
N LEU A 96 -11.33 -12.62 11.72
CA LEU A 96 -10.34 -13.55 11.19
C LEU A 96 -10.90 -14.94 10.83
N ARG A 97 -11.93 -15.43 11.55
CA ARG A 97 -12.63 -16.67 11.17
C ARG A 97 -13.53 -16.45 9.96
N ALA A 98 -14.28 -15.35 9.93
CA ALA A 98 -15.09 -14.95 8.77
C ALA A 98 -14.23 -14.80 7.52
N ALA A 99 -13.02 -14.22 7.62
CA ALA A 99 -12.08 -14.17 6.51
C ALA A 99 -11.65 -15.57 6.02
N LYS A 100 -11.48 -16.55 6.91
CA LYS A 100 -11.21 -17.94 6.51
C LYS A 100 -12.39 -18.58 5.76
N GLU A 101 -13.63 -18.33 6.21
CA GLU A 101 -14.84 -18.78 5.51
C GLU A 101 -14.95 -18.16 4.11
N ILE A 102 -14.77 -16.84 4.00
CA ILE A 102 -14.85 -16.07 2.74
C ILE A 102 -13.79 -16.52 1.74
N TYR A 103 -12.56 -16.79 2.19
CA TYR A 103 -11.48 -17.26 1.32
C TYR A 103 -11.55 -18.76 0.99
N GLN A 104 -12.26 -19.58 1.77
CA GLN A 104 -12.31 -21.04 1.59
C GLN A 104 -12.60 -21.50 0.15
N PRO A 105 -13.54 -20.91 -0.61
CA PRO A 105 -13.85 -21.34 -1.99
C PRO A 105 -12.69 -21.13 -2.97
N THR A 106 -11.75 -20.22 -2.66
CA THR A 106 -10.54 -19.99 -3.48
C THR A 106 -9.47 -21.07 -3.29
N GLY A 107 -9.62 -21.89 -2.25
CA GLY A 107 -8.60 -22.85 -1.80
C GLY A 107 -7.42 -22.23 -1.04
N VAL A 108 -7.36 -20.90 -0.91
CA VAL A 108 -6.35 -20.19 -0.09
C VAL A 108 -6.68 -20.31 1.39
N GLN A 109 -5.66 -20.49 2.22
CA GLN A 109 -5.78 -20.58 3.68
C GLN A 109 -5.13 -19.39 4.38
N ILE A 110 -5.65 -19.03 5.56
CA ILE A 110 -5.07 -17.99 6.44
C ILE A 110 -4.43 -18.69 7.64
N ASN A 111 -3.11 -18.57 7.75
CA ASN A 111 -2.32 -19.03 8.89
C ASN A 111 -2.09 -17.85 9.86
N LEU A 112 -2.64 -17.94 11.06
CA LEU A 112 -2.36 -16.97 12.12
C LEU A 112 -1.01 -17.32 12.77
N LEU A 113 -0.01 -16.46 12.62
CA LEU A 113 1.30 -16.66 13.25
C LEU A 113 1.26 -16.42 14.77
N TRP A 114 0.61 -15.33 15.18
CA TRP A 114 0.51 -14.89 16.56
C TRP A 114 -0.45 -13.71 16.69
N VAL A 115 -0.91 -13.50 17.92
CA VAL A 115 -1.45 -12.20 18.37
C VAL A 115 -0.55 -11.68 19.48
N LYS A 116 -0.09 -10.43 19.35
CA LYS A 116 0.79 -9.75 20.29
C LYS A 116 0.11 -8.55 20.91
N THR A 117 0.45 -8.26 22.16
CA THR A 117 -0.01 -7.06 22.88
C THR A 117 1.15 -6.34 23.57
N GLY A 118 0.99 -5.03 23.77
CA GLY A 118 2.04 -4.13 24.26
C GLY A 118 1.53 -2.68 24.30
N GLU A 119 2.26 -1.82 25.00
CA GLU A 119 1.92 -0.40 25.11
C GLU A 119 2.49 0.37 23.92
N VAL A 120 1.60 1.04 23.17
CA VAL A 120 1.97 1.91 22.04
C VAL A 120 1.97 3.36 22.52
N ASP A 121 2.91 4.18 22.03
CA ASP A 121 2.91 5.63 22.25
C ASP A 121 1.55 6.22 21.80
N PRO A 122 0.78 6.88 22.68
CA PRO A 122 -0.55 7.39 22.35
C PRO A 122 -0.61 8.32 21.13
N LYS A 123 0.50 8.96 20.74
CA LYS A 123 0.53 9.76 19.50
C LYS A 123 0.31 8.90 18.24
N HIS A 124 0.65 7.60 18.29
CA HIS A 124 0.45 6.65 17.20
C HIS A 124 -0.94 5.98 17.23
N PHE A 125 -1.80 6.25 18.22
CA PHE A 125 -3.16 5.70 18.26
C PHE A 125 -4.02 6.14 17.06
N SER A 126 -3.68 7.27 16.44
CA SER A 126 -4.24 7.71 15.17
C SER A 126 -3.16 8.19 14.21
N ILE A 127 -3.41 7.98 12.92
CA ILE A 127 -2.52 8.35 11.83
C ILE A 127 -3.28 8.91 10.62
N GLN A 128 -2.63 9.76 9.84
CA GLN A 128 -3.03 10.05 8.46
C GLN A 128 -2.20 9.14 7.55
N ALA A 129 -2.85 8.21 6.85
CA ALA A 129 -2.22 7.11 6.15
C ALA A 129 -1.19 7.58 5.11
N ASN A 130 -1.59 8.52 4.26
CA ASN A 130 -0.79 9.10 3.20
C ASN A 130 -0.70 10.62 3.28
N GLU A 131 0.34 11.18 2.65
CA GLU A 131 0.42 12.61 2.34
C GLU A 131 -0.75 13.03 1.44
N VAL A 132 -1.13 14.32 1.52
CA VAL A 132 -2.26 14.86 0.75
C VAL A 132 -1.92 14.82 -0.74
N PRO A 133 -2.70 14.12 -1.59
CA PRO A 133 -2.37 13.98 -3.01
C PRO A 133 -2.45 15.31 -3.75
N GLY A 134 -1.37 15.66 -4.45
CA GLY A 134 -1.23 16.94 -5.16
C GLY A 134 -1.71 16.96 -6.61
N ILE A 135 -1.98 15.79 -7.22
CA ILE A 135 -2.43 15.66 -8.61
C ILE A 135 -3.63 14.70 -8.64
N PRO A 136 -4.82 15.15 -9.10
CA PRO A 136 -6.02 14.31 -9.16
C PRO A 136 -5.95 13.26 -10.28
N GLU A 137 -6.87 12.29 -10.24
CA GLU A 137 -7.16 11.42 -11.39
C GLU A 137 -7.66 12.27 -12.58
N THR A 138 -7.60 11.74 -13.81
CA THR A 138 -8.03 12.46 -15.02
C THR A 138 -8.74 11.53 -15.98
N GLU A 139 -9.68 12.05 -16.76
CA GLU A 139 -10.43 11.30 -17.79
C GLU A 139 -9.54 10.48 -18.75
N TYR A 140 -8.29 10.92 -18.98
CA TYR A 140 -7.35 10.26 -19.88
C TYR A 140 -6.77 8.94 -19.34
N VAL A 141 -6.88 8.66 -18.05
CA VAL A 141 -6.27 7.46 -17.42
C VAL A 141 -7.03 6.96 -16.20
N ASN A 142 -7.22 5.64 -16.10
CA ASN A 142 -7.78 5.02 -14.90
C ASN A 142 -6.89 5.17 -13.65
N MET A 143 -7.53 5.09 -12.49
CA MET A 143 -6.99 5.12 -11.13
C MET A 143 -5.68 4.33 -10.94
N TYR A 144 -5.50 3.16 -11.57
CA TYR A 144 -4.25 2.39 -11.46
C TYR A 144 -3.11 2.94 -12.32
N VAL A 145 -3.41 3.50 -13.50
CA VAL A 145 -2.41 4.20 -14.32
C VAL A 145 -2.05 5.54 -13.69
N HIS A 146 -3.02 6.24 -13.09
CA HIS A 146 -2.78 7.43 -12.27
C HIS A 146 -1.91 7.10 -11.05
N SER A 147 -2.28 6.11 -10.23
CA SER A 147 -1.51 5.68 -9.05
C SER A 147 -0.08 5.24 -9.38
N ARG A 148 0.18 4.70 -10.59
CA ARG A 148 1.55 4.38 -11.03
C ARG A 148 2.38 5.62 -11.39
N ARG A 149 1.74 6.73 -11.79
CA ARG A 149 2.39 8.02 -12.09
C ARG A 149 2.55 8.89 -10.83
N HIS A 150 1.57 8.83 -9.94
CA HIS A 150 1.44 9.64 -8.74
C HIS A 150 1.08 8.73 -7.55
N PRO A 151 2.01 7.85 -7.12
CA PRO A 151 1.75 6.92 -6.03
C PRO A 151 1.49 7.64 -4.73
N ALA A 152 0.66 7.05 -3.87
CA ALA A 152 0.52 7.50 -2.50
C ALA A 152 1.86 7.36 -1.75
N GLU A 153 2.19 8.32 -0.89
CA GLU A 153 3.37 8.28 -0.01
C GLU A 153 2.89 8.28 1.45
N LEU A 154 3.52 7.49 2.33
CA LEU A 154 3.20 7.53 3.76
C LEU A 154 3.55 8.89 4.35
N THR A 155 2.72 9.42 5.25
CA THR A 155 3.17 10.54 6.09
C THR A 155 4.34 10.12 6.99
N GLN A 156 5.23 11.04 7.34
CA GLN A 156 6.33 10.75 8.28
C GLN A 156 5.79 10.21 9.62
N HIS A 157 4.63 10.69 10.08
CA HIS A 157 3.97 10.19 11.30
C HIS A 157 3.49 8.74 11.16
N SER A 158 2.93 8.35 10.01
CA SER A 158 2.61 6.95 9.71
C SER A 158 3.85 6.07 9.61
N LEU A 159 4.92 6.58 8.99
CA LEU A 159 6.20 5.91 8.88
C LEU A 159 6.83 5.67 10.27
N ASP A 160 6.79 6.66 11.16
CA ASP A 160 7.28 6.56 12.53
C ASP A 160 6.42 5.60 13.38
N ALA A 161 5.09 5.66 13.22
CA ALA A 161 4.16 4.76 13.88
C ALA A 161 4.42 3.29 13.49
N PHE A 162 4.53 2.99 12.20
CA PHE A 162 4.82 1.63 11.73
C PHE A 162 6.25 1.19 12.06
N ASN A 163 7.25 2.08 12.02
CA ASN A 163 8.61 1.76 12.47
C ASN A 163 8.66 1.43 13.97
N SER A 164 7.81 2.05 14.79
CA SER A 164 7.68 1.76 16.23
C SER A 164 6.91 0.46 16.51
N ILE A 165 5.82 0.21 15.77
CA ILE A 165 4.90 -0.91 15.97
C ILE A 165 5.43 -2.22 15.38
N ILE A 166 5.91 -2.22 14.13
CA ILE A 166 6.29 -3.45 13.43
C ILE A 166 7.66 -3.93 13.90
N GLU A 167 7.74 -5.16 14.42
CA GLU A 167 9.00 -5.85 14.70
C GLU A 167 9.76 -6.17 13.41
N ASP A 168 11.10 -6.15 13.46
CA ASP A 168 11.94 -6.41 12.28
C ASP A 168 12.14 -7.92 12.11
N ALA A 169 11.57 -8.51 11.06
CA ALA A 169 11.75 -9.93 10.70
C ALA A 169 12.02 -10.09 9.19
N PRO A 170 12.69 -11.18 8.75
CA PRO A 170 13.13 -11.33 7.36
C PRO A 170 11.96 -11.37 6.35
N ASP A 171 10.82 -11.92 6.77
CA ASP A 171 9.64 -12.11 5.92
C ASP A 171 8.61 -10.97 6.04
N ASN A 172 8.96 -9.80 6.62
CA ASN A 172 8.05 -8.63 6.73
C ASN A 172 7.44 -8.17 5.39
N LYS A 173 8.10 -8.50 4.26
CA LYS A 173 7.60 -8.23 2.90
C LYS A 173 6.58 -9.25 2.37
N ARG A 174 6.44 -10.41 3.03
CA ARG A 174 5.58 -11.56 2.65
C ARG A 174 4.53 -11.92 3.70
N THR A 175 4.73 -11.59 4.97
CA THR A 175 3.71 -11.67 6.02
C THR A 175 2.75 -10.48 5.94
N VAL A 176 1.47 -10.68 6.25
CA VAL A 176 0.48 -9.61 6.44
C VAL A 176 0.37 -9.25 7.93
N TYR A 177 0.29 -7.97 8.26
CA TYR A 177 0.16 -7.49 9.64
C TYR A 177 -1.16 -6.75 9.83
N LEU A 178 -2.03 -7.26 10.70
CA LEU A 178 -3.20 -6.52 11.18
C LEU A 178 -2.76 -5.67 12.39
N VAL A 179 -2.64 -4.37 12.18
CA VAL A 179 -2.33 -3.37 13.22
C VAL A 179 -3.64 -2.75 13.70
N VAL A 180 -4.05 -3.01 14.94
CA VAL A 180 -5.20 -2.32 15.52
C VAL A 180 -4.79 -0.90 15.89
N LEU A 181 -5.58 0.09 15.47
CA LEU A 181 -5.45 1.51 15.81
C LEU A 181 -6.82 2.09 16.21
N GLN A 182 -6.87 3.30 16.78
CA GLN A 182 -8.16 3.91 17.16
C GLN A 182 -8.87 4.54 15.97
N ASP A 183 -8.13 5.29 15.13
CA ASP A 183 -8.67 5.95 13.95
C ASP A 183 -7.55 6.11 12.89
N VAL A 184 -7.89 5.87 11.62
CA VAL A 184 -6.99 6.05 10.47
C VAL A 184 -7.71 6.96 9.48
N PHE A 185 -7.01 7.96 8.98
CA PHE A 185 -7.54 8.93 8.02
C PHE A 185 -6.84 8.79 6.67
N PHE A 186 -7.62 8.63 5.60
CA PHE A 186 -7.12 8.50 4.23
C PHE A 186 -7.58 9.71 3.38
N PRO A 187 -6.72 10.69 3.11
CA PRO A 187 -7.04 11.81 2.22
C PRO A 187 -6.92 11.42 0.74
N PHE A 188 -7.93 11.78 -0.04
CA PHE A 188 -7.96 11.61 -1.50
C PHE A 188 -8.64 12.79 -2.19
N LEU A 189 -8.40 12.94 -3.50
CA LEU A 189 -9.08 13.92 -4.36
C LEU A 189 -10.19 13.23 -5.15
N GLU A 190 -11.35 13.87 -5.21
CA GLU A 190 -12.47 13.49 -6.10
C GLU A 190 -13.08 14.72 -6.78
N VAL A 191 -13.82 14.49 -7.86
CA VAL A 191 -14.67 15.53 -8.48
C VAL A 191 -15.92 15.72 -7.62
N SER A 192 -16.11 16.92 -7.07
CA SER A 192 -17.29 17.23 -6.25
C SER A 192 -18.44 17.78 -7.08
N GLU A 193 -18.16 18.62 -8.09
CA GLU A 193 -19.16 19.07 -9.07
C GLU A 193 -18.48 19.49 -10.39
N GLY A 194 -18.93 18.89 -11.50
CA GLY A 194 -18.50 19.25 -12.86
C GLY A 194 -17.00 19.07 -13.09
N ARG A 195 -16.24 20.17 -13.01
CA ARG A 195 -14.78 20.20 -13.17
C ARG A 195 -14.03 20.51 -11.86
N ASN A 196 -14.74 20.69 -10.75
CA ASN A 196 -14.15 21.08 -9.45
C ASN A 196 -13.69 19.84 -8.68
N TRP A 197 -12.42 19.86 -8.27
CA TRP A 197 -11.86 18.84 -7.38
C TRP A 197 -11.98 19.24 -5.92
N THR A 198 -12.14 18.27 -5.04
CA THR A 198 -12.22 18.49 -3.59
C THR A 198 -11.46 17.40 -2.85
N MET A 199 -10.70 17.81 -1.83
CA MET A 199 -10.03 16.89 -0.92
C MET A 199 -11.06 16.34 0.07
N LYS A 200 -11.36 15.04 -0.05
CA LYS A 200 -11.98 14.27 1.02
C LYS A 200 -10.90 13.73 1.96
N SER A 201 -11.30 13.43 3.19
CA SER A 201 -10.51 12.61 4.12
C SER A 201 -11.46 11.71 4.87
N VAL A 202 -11.36 10.40 4.63
CA VAL A 202 -12.25 9.41 5.21
C VAL A 202 -11.63 8.76 6.43
N ARG A 203 -12.43 8.62 7.49
CA ARG A 203 -12.08 7.86 8.70
C ARG A 203 -12.44 6.40 8.45
N THR A 204 -11.44 5.57 8.21
CA THR A 204 -11.65 4.21 7.70
C THR A 204 -12.09 3.23 8.81
N GLY A 205 -12.49 2.00 8.42
CA GLY A 205 -12.83 0.89 9.33
C GLY A 205 -11.79 -0.23 9.35
N GLY A 206 -11.23 -0.53 8.18
CA GLY A 206 -9.87 -1.02 8.00
C GLY A 206 -9.15 -0.09 7.01
N LEU A 207 -7.84 -0.25 6.84
CA LEU A 207 -7.14 0.28 5.67
C LEU A 207 -5.90 -0.55 5.36
N SER A 208 -5.95 -1.21 4.21
CA SER A 208 -4.82 -1.82 3.53
C SER A 208 -3.91 -0.75 2.92
N PHE A 209 -2.62 -1.03 2.83
CA PHE A 209 -1.62 -0.19 2.16
C PHE A 209 -1.14 -0.91 0.87
N PRO A 210 -1.94 -0.93 -0.22
CA PRO A 210 -1.75 -1.88 -1.30
C PRO A 210 -0.72 -1.41 -2.35
N GLY A 211 -0.12 -2.37 -3.05
CA GLY A 211 0.88 -2.11 -4.09
C GLY A 211 0.32 -1.28 -5.24
N TYR A 212 -0.95 -1.46 -5.61
CA TYR A 212 -1.57 -0.71 -6.70
C TYR A 212 -1.65 0.81 -6.47
N SER A 213 -1.59 1.26 -5.20
CA SER A 213 -1.68 2.68 -4.82
C SER A 213 -0.32 3.25 -4.42
N TYR A 214 0.48 2.53 -3.65
CA TYR A 214 1.78 3.01 -3.15
C TYR A 214 2.98 2.63 -4.06
N CYS A 215 2.84 1.60 -4.89
CA CYS A 215 3.92 1.11 -5.77
C CYS A 215 5.25 0.91 -5.02
N ASN A 216 6.28 1.71 -5.33
CA ASN A 216 7.61 1.61 -4.70
C ASN A 216 7.85 2.58 -3.53
N THR A 217 6.87 3.44 -3.16
CA THR A 217 7.02 4.39 -2.04
C THR A 217 6.95 3.69 -0.68
N LEU A 218 6.13 2.64 -0.57
CA LEU A 218 5.92 1.86 0.65
C LEU A 218 7.14 0.98 0.95
N PRO A 219 7.84 1.19 2.10
CA PRO A 219 9.01 0.40 2.49
C PRO A 219 8.72 -1.09 2.49
N SER A 220 9.70 -1.90 2.07
CA SER A 220 9.53 -3.35 1.87
C SER A 220 9.08 -4.08 3.14
N ASN A 221 9.55 -3.65 4.32
CA ASN A 221 9.15 -4.15 5.63
C ASN A 221 7.75 -3.69 6.11
N MET A 222 7.12 -2.76 5.40
CA MET A 222 5.76 -2.26 5.67
C MET A 222 4.74 -2.71 4.62
N ARG A 223 5.18 -3.39 3.55
CA ARG A 223 4.29 -3.91 2.50
C ARG A 223 3.20 -4.84 3.05
N GLY A 224 3.46 -5.58 4.13
CA GLY A 224 2.46 -6.41 4.82
C GLY A 224 1.33 -5.64 5.55
N VAL A 225 1.44 -4.34 5.80
CA VAL A 225 0.56 -3.64 6.77
C VAL A 225 -0.87 -3.46 6.27
N ILE A 226 -1.81 -3.83 7.13
CA ILE A 226 -3.23 -3.49 7.14
C ILE A 226 -3.54 -2.90 8.52
N THR A 227 -4.30 -1.81 8.57
CA THR A 227 -4.81 -1.26 9.83
C THR A 227 -6.27 -1.66 10.06
N ILE A 228 -6.68 -1.84 11.31
CA ILE A 228 -8.06 -2.16 11.71
C ILE A 228 -8.50 -1.20 12.83
N THR A 229 -9.61 -0.50 12.61
CA THR A 229 -10.12 0.58 13.50
C THR A 229 -11.59 0.42 13.86
N ASN A 230 -12.36 -0.38 13.11
CA ASN A 230 -13.78 -0.59 13.35
C ASN A 230 -14.31 -1.95 12.89
N LEU A 231 -14.74 -2.77 13.85
CA LEU A 231 -15.49 -4.02 13.65
C LEU A 231 -16.86 -4.00 14.37
N SER A 232 -17.37 -2.81 14.74
CA SER A 232 -18.52 -2.68 15.66
C SER A 232 -19.90 -2.85 15.03
N THR A 233 -19.99 -3.28 13.78
CA THR A 233 -21.25 -3.59 13.06
C THR A 233 -21.14 -4.99 12.46
N PRO A 234 -22.22 -5.79 12.36
CA PRO A 234 -22.14 -7.18 11.89
C PRO A 234 -21.51 -7.34 10.50
N GLU A 235 -21.78 -6.40 9.59
CA GLU A 235 -21.21 -6.35 8.24
C GLU A 235 -19.68 -6.12 8.28
N ARG A 236 -19.18 -5.12 9.01
CA ARG A 236 -17.73 -4.92 9.25
C ARG A 236 -17.08 -6.10 9.97
N LEU A 237 -17.73 -6.61 11.02
CA LEU A 237 -17.28 -7.75 11.80
C LEU A 237 -17.04 -8.97 10.91
N ARG A 238 -17.92 -9.23 9.95
CA ARG A 238 -17.77 -10.32 8.99
C ARG A 238 -16.79 -10.00 7.85
N ARG A 239 -16.87 -8.82 7.23
CA ARG A 239 -16.20 -8.53 5.95
C ARG A 239 -14.91 -7.74 6.04
N THR A 240 -14.69 -6.87 7.02
CA THR A 240 -13.57 -5.90 6.97
C THR A 240 -12.19 -6.56 6.89
N VAL A 241 -11.86 -7.55 7.71
CA VAL A 241 -10.55 -8.22 7.61
C VAL A 241 -10.37 -8.93 6.25
N ALA A 242 -11.42 -9.54 5.72
CA ALA A 242 -11.39 -10.18 4.39
C ALA A 242 -11.22 -9.17 3.25
N HIS A 243 -11.88 -8.02 3.34
CA HIS A 243 -11.83 -6.94 2.35
C HIS A 243 -10.45 -6.28 2.28
N GLU A 244 -9.84 -5.95 3.43
CA GLU A 244 -8.49 -5.37 3.47
C GLU A 244 -7.41 -6.36 3.03
N LEU A 245 -7.61 -7.66 3.34
CA LEU A 245 -6.82 -8.74 2.77
C LEU A 245 -6.99 -8.77 1.24
N GLY A 246 -8.20 -8.58 0.72
CA GLY A 246 -8.48 -8.48 -0.71
C GLY A 246 -7.61 -7.43 -1.40
N HIS A 247 -7.63 -6.18 -0.89
CA HIS A 247 -6.75 -5.11 -1.36
C HIS A 247 -5.26 -5.47 -1.26
N LYS A 248 -4.85 -6.19 -0.20
CA LYS A 248 -3.45 -6.55 0.06
C LYS A 248 -2.93 -7.63 -0.88
N VAL A 249 -3.65 -8.76 -0.95
CA VAL A 249 -3.17 -9.99 -1.59
C VAL A 249 -3.65 -10.13 -3.04
N MET A 250 -4.87 -9.72 -3.38
CA MET A 250 -5.33 -9.69 -4.78
C MET A 250 -4.82 -8.44 -5.51
N ASN A 251 -4.47 -7.39 -4.75
CA ASN A 251 -3.88 -6.15 -5.23
C ASN A 251 -4.76 -5.48 -6.29
N VAL A 252 -6.01 -5.26 -5.90
CA VAL A 252 -7.08 -4.58 -6.64
C VAL A 252 -7.79 -3.59 -5.70
N SER A 253 -8.36 -2.53 -6.25
CA SER A 253 -9.23 -1.58 -5.52
C SER A 253 -10.67 -2.09 -5.47
N HIS A 254 -11.61 -1.20 -5.14
CA HIS A 254 -13.04 -1.50 -5.17
C HIS A 254 -13.53 -1.71 -6.61
N GLU A 255 -13.41 -2.95 -7.10
CA GLU A 255 -13.72 -3.32 -8.47
C GLU A 255 -14.38 -4.71 -8.54
N TYR A 256 -15.30 -4.92 -9.47
CA TYR A 256 -15.99 -6.22 -9.62
C TYR A 256 -16.76 -6.30 -10.95
N LYS A 257 -16.58 -7.37 -11.74
CA LYS A 257 -17.30 -7.62 -13.01
C LYS A 257 -17.34 -6.40 -13.94
N SER A 258 -18.44 -5.66 -14.00
CA SER A 258 -18.60 -4.42 -14.78
C SER A 258 -18.27 -3.13 -14.00
N THR A 259 -18.26 -3.15 -12.66
CA THR A 259 -18.01 -2.00 -11.79
C THR A 259 -16.54 -1.59 -11.81
N HIS A 260 -16.21 -0.45 -12.43
CA HIS A 260 -14.85 0.10 -12.54
C HIS A 260 -14.19 0.37 -11.15
N PRO A 261 -12.85 0.31 -11.05
CA PRO A 261 -12.12 0.61 -9.81
C PRO A 261 -12.36 2.04 -9.33
N GLY A 262 -12.46 2.24 -8.01
CA GLY A 262 -12.53 3.58 -7.39
C GLY A 262 -12.13 3.61 -5.92
N HIS A 263 -12.21 4.80 -5.30
CA HIS A 263 -11.88 5.04 -3.89
C HIS A 263 -12.99 4.65 -2.90
N GLU A 264 -14.26 4.92 -3.21
CA GLU A 264 -15.44 4.48 -2.45
C GLU A 264 -16.48 3.99 -3.44
N VAL A 265 -16.81 2.68 -3.46
CA VAL A 265 -17.70 2.10 -4.48
C VAL A 265 -18.76 1.20 -3.85
N TYR A 266 -19.97 1.75 -3.70
CA TYR A 266 -21.15 1.09 -3.14
C TYR A 266 -21.96 0.41 -4.25
N ALA A 267 -21.85 -0.92 -4.36
CA ALA A 267 -22.62 -1.75 -5.28
C ALA A 267 -22.62 -3.22 -4.80
N ASP A 268 -23.58 -4.01 -5.31
CA ASP A 268 -23.83 -5.38 -4.86
C ASP A 268 -22.90 -6.41 -5.51
N GLY A 269 -22.52 -7.43 -4.73
CA GLY A 269 -21.68 -8.54 -5.16
C GLY A 269 -20.17 -8.25 -5.07
N GLY A 270 -19.37 -9.31 -4.99
CA GLY A 270 -17.92 -9.24 -4.88
C GLY A 270 -17.43 -8.86 -3.48
N LEU A 271 -16.37 -9.53 -3.03
CA LEU A 271 -15.69 -9.15 -1.78
C LEU A 271 -15.19 -7.70 -1.77
N MET A 272 -14.86 -7.14 -2.94
CA MET A 272 -14.19 -5.84 -3.07
C MET A 272 -15.12 -4.63 -3.14
N LEU A 273 -16.45 -4.79 -3.09
CA LEU A 273 -17.38 -3.65 -3.10
C LEU A 273 -17.95 -3.34 -1.71
N TYR A 274 -18.41 -2.11 -1.51
CA TYR A 274 -19.13 -1.66 -0.31
C TYR A 274 -20.62 -2.05 -0.37
N GLY A 275 -20.88 -3.34 -0.55
CA GLY A 275 -22.18 -4.00 -0.41
C GLY A 275 -21.98 -5.41 0.19
N ASP A 276 -23.03 -6.21 0.37
CA ASP A 276 -22.95 -7.50 1.10
C ASP A 276 -22.26 -8.65 0.33
N GLY A 277 -21.45 -8.35 -0.69
CA GLY A 277 -20.75 -9.34 -1.50
C GLY A 277 -19.54 -9.99 -0.80
N GLU A 278 -19.37 -11.30 -1.00
CA GLU A 278 -18.24 -12.07 -0.43
C GLU A 278 -17.47 -12.87 -1.49
N ASP A 279 -17.91 -12.91 -2.75
CA ASP A 279 -17.27 -13.75 -3.77
C ASP A 279 -15.95 -13.17 -4.31
N ILE A 280 -14.98 -14.07 -4.49
CA ILE A 280 -13.71 -13.83 -5.18
C ILE A 280 -13.79 -14.61 -6.51
N PRO A 281 -14.23 -13.96 -7.61
CA PRO A 281 -14.46 -14.64 -8.88
C PRO A 281 -13.15 -14.92 -9.65
N SER A 282 -13.24 -15.79 -10.65
CA SER A 282 -12.14 -16.18 -11.54
C SER A 282 -12.41 -15.77 -12.99
N GLY A 283 -11.36 -15.83 -13.82
CA GLY A 283 -11.43 -15.50 -15.23
C GLY A 283 -11.62 -14.00 -15.53
N GLU A 284 -11.61 -13.64 -16.81
CA GLU A 284 -11.77 -12.27 -17.29
C GLU A 284 -13.08 -11.60 -16.80
N ALA A 285 -14.18 -12.35 -16.80
CA ALA A 285 -15.47 -11.89 -16.27
C ALA A 285 -15.43 -11.62 -14.74
N GLY A 286 -14.52 -12.27 -14.03
CA GLY A 286 -14.18 -12.01 -12.63
C GLY A 286 -13.00 -11.05 -12.42
N ARG A 287 -12.56 -10.35 -13.47
CA ARG A 287 -11.35 -9.50 -13.49
C ARG A 287 -10.09 -10.18 -12.97
N TRP A 288 -10.03 -11.50 -13.13
CA TRP A 288 -8.92 -12.34 -12.69
C TRP A 288 -8.61 -12.29 -11.18
N HIS A 289 -9.60 -11.98 -10.32
CA HIS A 289 -9.37 -11.82 -8.87
C HIS A 289 -8.71 -13.07 -8.25
N LEU A 290 -9.21 -14.27 -8.57
CA LEU A 290 -8.64 -15.54 -8.11
C LEU A 290 -7.22 -15.77 -8.65
N GLU A 291 -6.97 -15.48 -9.91
CA GLU A 291 -5.67 -15.69 -10.56
C GLU A 291 -4.61 -14.73 -10.01
N ARG A 292 -4.98 -13.46 -9.77
CA ARG A 292 -4.15 -12.46 -9.08
C ARG A 292 -3.89 -12.83 -7.63
N LEU A 293 -4.90 -13.33 -6.92
CA LEU A 293 -4.77 -13.89 -5.57
C LEU A 293 -3.73 -15.02 -5.54
N LEU A 294 -3.85 -16.01 -6.44
CA LEU A 294 -2.98 -17.19 -6.46
C LEU A 294 -1.53 -16.87 -6.87
N LEU A 295 -1.29 -15.77 -7.57
CA LEU A 295 0.06 -15.25 -7.89
C LEU A 295 0.64 -14.33 -6.81
N SER A 296 -0.12 -13.98 -5.78
CA SER A 296 0.26 -12.97 -4.79
C SER A 296 1.58 -13.28 -4.07
N PRO A 297 2.48 -12.29 -3.86
CA PRO A 297 3.70 -12.51 -3.10
C PRO A 297 3.46 -12.91 -1.63
N TYR A 298 2.29 -12.60 -1.07
CA TYR A 298 1.93 -12.97 0.30
C TYR A 298 1.50 -14.44 0.45
N LEU A 299 1.51 -15.23 -0.64
CA LEU A 299 1.23 -16.66 -0.59
C LEU A 299 2.50 -17.52 -0.69
N TYR A 300 2.51 -18.58 0.11
CA TYR A 300 3.42 -19.71 -0.01
C TYR A 300 2.67 -21.03 -0.16
N LYS A 301 3.38 -22.09 -0.54
CA LYS A 301 2.97 -23.49 -0.35
C LYS A 301 4.06 -24.21 0.43
N GLU A 302 3.69 -25.19 1.23
CA GLU A 302 4.66 -26.02 1.94
C GLU A 302 5.15 -27.15 1.03
N ASP A 303 6.46 -27.40 1.02
CA ASP A 303 7.03 -28.59 0.38
C ASP A 303 6.85 -29.85 1.26
N GLN A 304 7.33 -31.00 0.77
CA GLN A 304 7.25 -32.27 1.48
C GLN A 304 8.05 -32.32 2.81
N ASN A 305 8.87 -31.31 3.08
CA ASN A 305 9.69 -31.17 4.29
C ASN A 305 9.15 -30.08 5.24
N GLY A 306 8.08 -29.37 4.87
CA GLY A 306 7.54 -28.22 5.61
C GLY A 306 8.21 -26.87 5.30
N ASN A 307 9.04 -26.77 4.28
CA ASN A 307 9.64 -25.50 3.85
C ASN A 307 8.62 -24.63 3.12
N LYS A 308 8.59 -23.32 3.42
CA LYS A 308 7.73 -22.35 2.72
C LYS A 308 8.30 -21.99 1.34
N ILE A 309 7.66 -22.49 0.30
CA ILE A 309 7.91 -22.11 -1.10
C ILE A 309 7.01 -20.93 -1.44
N TRP A 310 7.55 -19.72 -1.28
CA TRP A 310 6.86 -18.46 -1.60
C TRP A 310 6.69 -18.25 -3.11
N ASN A 311 5.61 -17.57 -3.49
CA ASN A 311 5.47 -16.98 -4.83
C ASN A 311 6.59 -15.95 -5.13
N PRO A 312 6.81 -15.55 -6.39
CA PRO A 312 7.77 -14.49 -6.73
C PRO A 312 7.45 -13.14 -6.04
N ASP A 313 8.46 -12.28 -5.88
CA ASP A 313 8.23 -10.88 -5.48
C ASP A 313 7.64 -10.06 -6.65
N TYR A 314 6.99 -8.94 -6.32
CA TYR A 314 6.65 -7.90 -7.30
C TYR A 314 7.87 -7.41 -8.07
N LYS A 315 7.74 -7.23 -9.39
CA LYS A 315 8.86 -6.87 -10.28
C LYS A 315 9.04 -5.36 -10.42
N GLU A 316 7.96 -4.59 -10.33
CA GLU A 316 7.92 -3.13 -10.51
C GLU A 316 7.25 -2.42 -9.32
N GLY A 317 7.23 -3.06 -8.15
CA GLY A 317 6.66 -2.52 -6.91
C GLY A 317 5.22 -2.91 -6.64
N GLY A 318 4.59 -3.71 -7.51
CA GLY A 318 3.24 -4.21 -7.29
C GLY A 318 2.16 -3.21 -7.68
N HIS A 319 2.40 -2.29 -8.61
CA HIS A 319 1.29 -1.59 -9.26
C HIS A 319 0.33 -2.59 -9.92
N TYR A 320 -0.94 -2.24 -10.19
CA TYR A 320 -1.94 -3.20 -10.70
C TYR A 320 -1.46 -4.03 -11.91
N TYR A 321 -0.75 -3.36 -12.82
CA TYR A 321 -0.16 -3.93 -14.04
C TYR A 321 1.27 -4.51 -13.86
N ASP A 322 1.69 -4.86 -12.64
CA ASP A 322 3.05 -5.40 -12.37
C ASP A 322 3.29 -6.65 -13.22
N PRO A 323 4.45 -6.81 -13.89
CA PRO A 323 4.70 -7.97 -14.75
C PRO A 323 4.76 -9.32 -14.01
N LEU A 324 4.56 -9.36 -12.68
CA LEU A 324 4.16 -10.56 -11.94
C LEU A 324 2.84 -11.16 -12.47
N TYR A 325 1.85 -10.32 -12.77
CA TYR A 325 0.49 -10.74 -13.13
C TYR A 325 0.33 -11.14 -14.61
N GLY A 326 1.24 -10.72 -15.49
CA GLY A 326 1.17 -11.00 -16.92
C GLY A 326 -0.17 -10.52 -17.52
N ASP A 327 -0.92 -11.46 -18.10
CA ASP A 327 -2.21 -11.18 -18.76
C ASP A 327 -3.40 -11.11 -17.78
N TYR A 328 -3.20 -11.40 -16.49
CA TYR A 328 -4.24 -11.32 -15.44
C TYR A 328 -4.48 -9.87 -14.96
N VAL A 329 -4.81 -9.01 -15.93
CA VAL A 329 -5.07 -7.57 -15.79
C VAL A 329 -6.21 -7.16 -16.70
N VAL A 330 -7.08 -6.27 -16.25
CA VAL A 330 -8.06 -5.60 -17.12
C VAL A 330 -7.52 -4.21 -17.50
N ARG A 331 -7.75 -3.78 -18.75
CA ARG A 331 -7.49 -2.40 -19.18
C ARG A 331 -8.78 -1.60 -19.01
N PHE A 332 -8.74 -0.61 -18.12
CA PHE A 332 -9.86 0.29 -17.89
C PHE A 332 -9.68 1.60 -18.65
N ASP A 333 -10.76 2.13 -19.19
CA ASP A 333 -10.86 3.53 -19.56
C ASP A 333 -10.74 4.42 -18.31
N GLY A 334 -10.41 5.70 -18.49
CA GLY A 334 -10.37 6.67 -17.39
C GLY A 334 -11.76 7.10 -16.92
N ALA A 335 -11.80 8.12 -16.08
CA ALA A 335 -13.05 8.76 -15.68
C ALA A 335 -13.82 9.33 -16.89
N ALA A 336 -15.13 9.52 -16.76
CA ALA A 336 -15.94 10.14 -17.81
C ALA A 336 -15.38 11.53 -18.19
N PRO A 337 -15.30 11.86 -19.49
CA PRO A 337 -14.70 13.11 -19.94
C PRO A 337 -15.52 14.34 -19.53
N ILE A 338 -14.82 15.45 -19.35
CA ILE A 338 -15.43 16.79 -19.31
C ILE A 338 -16.20 17.04 -20.61
N ASP A 339 -17.34 17.72 -20.50
CA ASP A 339 -18.18 18.10 -21.64
C ASP A 339 -17.36 18.87 -22.70
N GLU A 340 -17.43 18.45 -23.96
CA GLU A 340 -16.68 19.04 -25.09
C GLU A 340 -16.98 20.53 -25.31
N ASN A 341 -18.06 21.06 -24.71
CA ASN A 341 -18.51 22.45 -24.84
C ASN A 341 -18.00 23.41 -23.74
N TRP A 342 -17.05 22.99 -22.88
CA TRP A 342 -16.74 23.67 -21.61
C TRP A 342 -15.46 24.53 -21.55
#